data_AF-A0A7V9KCS2-F1
#
_entry.id   AF-A0A7V9KCS2-F1
#
_cell.length_a   1.000
_cell.length_b   1.000
_cell.length_c   1.000
_cell.angle_alpha   90.00
_cell.angle_beta   90.00
_cell.angle_gamma   90.00
#
_symmetry.space_group_name_H-M   'P 1'
#
loop_
_entity.id
_entity.type
_entity.pdbx_description
1 polymer ?
#
loop_
_entity_poly.entity_id
_entity_poly.type
_entity_poly.pdbx_seq_one_letter_code
_entity_poly.pdbx_strand_id
1 'polypeptide(L)'
;MFKTPTALTAGIAAGVLLGRASASPQARFARMTGSSIARPDAAGWVTDFLNAAYYRRTPDVSGVDDLRLASAIITTFWHRAGGRRLRGRDVGAFHRAFGRDRFIESGRSPRGTLNRDQLLEGGARLLGPWFPGAYADDDRRGWGVVFASVEERAAYRPEQRLELARLGPLTPGIRPGSEQTWHTYPPVAMPPADKVIGALTRPETWPDYASEIGRFTPLRSSGLLGQTFEIEVAAGTAAGRPIFTRGYVTITRLVTPDDPDGLRAYVDELEDGLARFGDEEPRAVPEGGEPIVAFDLTTHEHHFMGSGNNRLVLFSHEGGTWVRAAGTWDPLPWHLEEAYRRAGRDAQHAFWGRGDLERQSMLHQLASRI
;
A
#
# COMPACT_ATOMS: atom_id res chain seq x y z
N MET A 1 23.44 65.04 2.32
CA MET A 1 22.13 64.34 2.23
C MET A 1 22.44 62.88 1.91
N PHE A 2 22.58 62.04 2.96
CA PHE A 2 22.93 60.63 2.82
C PHE A 2 21.68 59.81 2.44
N LYS A 3 21.78 58.95 1.42
CA LYS A 3 20.77 57.93 1.11
C LYS A 3 21.38 56.54 1.30
N THR A 4 20.72 55.78 2.16
CA THR A 4 21.01 54.42 2.64
C THR A 4 20.67 53.35 1.58
N PRO A 5 21.41 52.22 1.50
CA PRO A 5 21.02 51.06 0.73
C PRO A 5 20.30 50.04 1.63
N THR A 6 19.01 49.80 1.42
CA THR A 6 18.26 48.73 2.11
C THR A 6 17.31 48.06 1.13
N ALA A 7 17.81 47.13 0.32
CA ALA A 7 16.95 46.35 -0.58
C ALA A 7 17.47 44.93 -0.95
N LEU A 8 18.46 44.36 -0.26
CA LEU A 8 19.00 43.04 -0.63
C LEU A 8 18.85 41.92 0.43
N THR A 9 18.23 42.17 1.58
CA THR A 9 18.17 41.18 2.68
C THR A 9 16.82 40.46 2.84
N ALA A 10 15.77 40.90 2.15
CA ALA A 10 14.42 40.32 2.31
C ALA A 10 14.19 39.01 1.53
N GLY A 11 14.96 38.73 0.47
CA GLY A 11 14.78 37.54 -0.38
C GLY A 11 15.35 36.25 0.22
N ILE A 12 16.44 36.32 0.98
CA ILE A 12 17.12 35.13 1.53
C ILE A 12 16.37 34.60 2.77
N ALA A 13 15.82 35.48 3.61
CA ALA A 13 15.07 35.08 4.80
C ALA A 13 13.74 34.37 4.47
N ALA A 14 13.04 34.79 3.40
CA ALA A 14 11.81 34.13 2.95
C ALA A 14 12.05 32.72 2.38
N GLY A 15 13.15 32.51 1.66
CA GLY A 15 13.56 31.19 1.15
C GLY A 15 13.97 30.23 2.27
N VAL A 16 14.68 30.72 3.30
CA VAL A 16 15.09 29.91 4.46
C VAL A 16 13.90 29.56 5.36
N LEU A 17 12.91 30.46 5.52
CA LEU A 17 11.70 30.20 6.30
C LEU A 17 10.72 29.24 5.57
N LEU A 18 10.58 29.33 4.25
CA LEU A 18 9.82 28.36 3.46
C LEU A 18 10.52 26.98 3.42
N GLY A 19 11.85 26.96 3.33
CA GLY A 19 12.66 25.74 3.44
C GLY A 19 12.51 25.06 4.80
N ARG A 20 12.57 25.82 5.90
CA ARG A 20 12.40 25.29 7.27
C ARG A 20 10.96 24.84 7.58
N ALA A 21 9.95 25.55 7.08
CA ALA A 21 8.55 25.11 7.19
C ALA A 21 8.29 23.80 6.43
N SER A 22 8.93 23.62 5.27
CA SER A 22 8.89 22.39 4.49
C SER A 22 9.67 21.20 5.10
N ALA A 23 10.64 21.51 5.97
CA ALA A 23 11.42 20.54 6.76
C ALA A 23 10.81 20.25 8.14
N SER A 24 9.69 20.91 8.49
CA SER A 24 9.04 20.70 9.77
C SER A 24 8.48 19.27 9.88
N PRO A 25 8.62 18.61 11.04
CA PRO A 25 8.02 17.32 11.36
C PRO A 25 6.54 17.16 10.96
N GLN A 26 5.75 18.21 11.16
CA GLN A 26 4.31 18.25 10.88
C GLN A 26 4.02 18.30 9.37
N ALA A 27 4.82 19.04 8.61
CA ALA A 27 4.75 19.04 7.15
C ALA A 27 5.15 17.69 6.56
N ARG A 28 6.07 16.94 7.19
CA ARG A 28 6.43 15.58 6.79
C ARG A 28 5.29 14.60 7.01
N PHE A 29 4.62 14.64 8.16
CA PHE A 29 3.42 13.82 8.41
C PHE A 29 2.28 14.13 7.42
N ALA A 30 2.04 15.41 7.11
CA ALA A 30 1.04 15.82 6.12
C ALA A 30 1.37 15.38 4.68
N ARG A 31 2.62 15.04 4.35
CA ARG A 31 2.98 14.45 3.04
C ARG A 31 2.59 12.98 2.93
N MET A 32 2.50 12.30 4.07
CA MET A 32 2.11 10.89 4.19
C MET A 32 0.60 10.68 4.11
N THR A 33 -0.22 11.73 4.24
CA THR A 33 -1.68 11.59 4.16
C THR A 33 -2.15 11.63 2.70
N GLY A 34 -3.16 10.82 2.40
CA GLY A 34 -3.79 10.75 1.07
C GLY A 34 -3.11 9.77 0.11
N SER A 35 -3.39 9.93 -1.18
CA SER A 35 -3.01 9.00 -2.26
C SER A 35 -2.29 9.75 -3.39
N SER A 36 -1.41 9.09 -4.15
CA SER A 36 -0.74 9.69 -5.32
C SER A 36 -1.75 10.16 -6.38
N ILE A 37 -2.90 9.50 -6.47
CA ILE A 37 -3.93 9.78 -7.48
C ILE A 37 -4.96 10.83 -7.04
N ALA A 38 -4.94 11.30 -5.79
CA ALA A 38 -5.92 12.25 -5.25
C ALA A 38 -5.24 13.50 -4.67
N ARG A 39 -5.80 14.68 -4.94
CA ARG A 39 -5.40 15.91 -4.26
C ARG A 39 -6.06 15.99 -2.88
N PRO A 40 -5.55 16.84 -1.96
CA PRO A 40 -6.15 17.02 -0.64
C PRO A 40 -7.64 17.40 -0.66
N ASP A 41 -8.09 18.17 -1.66
CA ASP A 41 -9.49 18.55 -1.84
C ASP A 41 -10.40 17.41 -2.33
N ALA A 42 -9.83 16.27 -2.74
CA ALA A 42 -10.58 15.05 -3.08
C ALA A 42 -10.69 14.07 -1.91
N ALA A 43 -9.86 14.20 -0.87
CA ALA A 43 -9.75 13.22 0.21
C ALA A 43 -11.11 12.94 0.88
N GLY A 44 -11.89 13.98 1.16
CA GLY A 44 -13.19 13.84 1.82
C GLY A 44 -14.15 12.94 1.05
N TRP A 45 -14.29 13.13 -0.27
CA TRP A 45 -15.24 12.36 -1.06
C TRP A 45 -14.72 10.96 -1.41
N VAL A 46 -13.41 10.79 -1.61
CA VAL A 46 -12.80 9.46 -1.82
C VAL A 46 -13.01 8.59 -0.59
N THR A 47 -12.69 9.12 0.60
CA THR A 47 -12.93 8.43 1.87
C THR A 47 -14.41 8.13 2.07
N ASP A 48 -15.30 9.07 1.74
CA ASP A 48 -16.74 8.87 1.85
C ASP A 48 -17.28 7.77 0.92
N PHE A 49 -16.73 7.64 -0.30
CA PHE A 49 -17.06 6.56 -1.23
C PHE A 49 -16.56 5.20 -0.72
N LEU A 50 -15.31 5.10 -0.25
CA LEU A 50 -14.76 3.86 0.32
C LEU A 50 -15.50 3.44 1.60
N ASN A 51 -15.91 4.41 2.42
CA ASN A 51 -16.76 4.18 3.58
C ASN A 51 -18.12 3.59 3.20
N ALA A 52 -18.75 4.13 2.15
CA ALA A 52 -20.02 3.60 1.67
C ALA A 52 -19.88 2.17 1.13
N ALA A 53 -18.79 1.89 0.43
CA ALA A 53 -18.52 0.58 -0.15
C ALA A 53 -18.16 -0.49 0.89
N TYR A 54 -17.50 -0.13 1.98
CA TYR A 54 -16.95 -1.10 2.94
C TYR A 54 -17.10 -0.67 4.41
N TYR A 55 -16.42 0.39 4.88
CA TYR A 55 -16.25 0.63 6.33
C TYR A 55 -17.50 1.01 7.12
N ARG A 56 -18.60 1.42 6.46
CA ARG A 56 -19.91 1.64 7.11
C ARG A 56 -20.80 0.40 7.09
N ARG A 57 -20.43 -0.65 6.36
CA ARG A 57 -21.20 -1.90 6.28
C ARG A 57 -20.87 -2.77 7.48
N THR A 58 -21.84 -3.55 7.90
CA THR A 58 -21.67 -4.50 9.00
C THR A 58 -20.78 -5.68 8.54
N PRO A 59 -20.00 -6.31 9.45
CA PRO A 59 -19.04 -7.36 9.09
C PRO A 59 -19.62 -8.58 8.38
N ASP A 60 -20.90 -8.87 8.58
CA ASP A 60 -21.65 -9.98 7.98
C ASP A 60 -21.92 -9.79 6.48
N VAL A 61 -21.89 -8.55 6.00
CA VAL A 61 -22.15 -8.22 4.59
C VAL A 61 -20.98 -7.51 3.92
N SER A 62 -19.90 -7.16 4.63
CA SER A 62 -18.72 -6.51 4.05
C SER A 62 -17.69 -7.54 3.57
N GLY A 63 -17.50 -7.64 2.25
CA GLY A 63 -16.41 -8.39 1.64
C GLY A 63 -15.26 -7.48 1.24
N VAL A 64 -14.00 -7.88 1.52
CA VAL A 64 -12.80 -7.12 1.10
C VAL A 64 -12.80 -6.90 -0.42
N ASP A 65 -13.39 -7.84 -1.17
CA ASP A 65 -13.60 -7.74 -2.62
C ASP A 65 -14.37 -6.49 -3.04
N ASP A 66 -15.34 -6.03 -2.25
CA ASP A 66 -16.10 -4.83 -2.55
C ASP A 66 -15.25 -3.57 -2.31
N LEU A 67 -14.31 -3.61 -1.36
CA LEU A 67 -13.31 -2.55 -1.17
C LEU A 67 -12.30 -2.52 -2.33
N ARG A 68 -11.90 -3.69 -2.84
CA ARG A 68 -11.05 -3.80 -4.04
C ARG A 68 -11.78 -3.27 -5.27
N LEU A 69 -13.05 -3.62 -5.46
CA LEU A 69 -13.90 -3.09 -6.52
C LEU A 69 -14.05 -1.57 -6.43
N ALA A 70 -14.38 -1.03 -5.26
CA ALA A 70 -14.49 0.42 -5.06
C ALA A 70 -13.16 1.12 -5.35
N SER A 71 -12.05 0.56 -4.89
CA SER A 71 -10.71 1.06 -5.18
C SER A 71 -10.41 1.03 -6.69
N ALA A 72 -10.78 -0.06 -7.37
CA ALA A 72 -10.64 -0.25 -8.81
C ALA A 72 -11.49 0.75 -9.63
N ILE A 73 -12.69 1.10 -9.16
CA ILE A 73 -13.52 2.14 -9.75
C ILE A 73 -12.80 3.50 -9.68
N ILE A 74 -12.24 3.86 -8.52
CA ILE A 74 -11.54 5.13 -8.32
C ILE A 74 -10.30 5.24 -9.21
N THR A 75 -9.44 4.23 -9.22
CA THR A 75 -8.21 4.18 -10.03
C THR A 75 -8.52 4.13 -11.52
N THR A 76 -9.55 3.39 -11.94
CA THR A 76 -9.97 3.37 -13.35
C THR A 76 -10.50 4.73 -13.77
N PHE A 77 -11.31 5.40 -12.93
CA PHE A 77 -11.75 6.76 -13.20
C PHE A 77 -10.57 7.74 -13.29
N TRP A 78 -9.60 7.65 -12.39
CA TRP A 78 -8.36 8.44 -12.44
C TRP A 78 -7.60 8.23 -13.76
N HIS A 79 -7.42 6.97 -14.19
CA HIS A 79 -6.75 6.65 -15.44
C HIS A 79 -7.50 7.24 -16.65
N ARG A 80 -8.82 7.03 -16.73
CA ARG A 80 -9.69 7.55 -17.79
C ARG A 80 -9.77 9.09 -17.80
N ALA A 81 -9.51 9.74 -16.66
CA ALA A 81 -9.39 11.19 -16.56
C ALA A 81 -8.02 11.73 -17.04
N GLY A 82 -7.21 10.90 -17.71
CA GLY A 82 -5.89 11.24 -18.23
C GLY A 82 -4.77 11.17 -17.20
N GLY A 83 -4.98 10.44 -16.09
CA GLY A 83 -3.99 10.28 -15.03
C GLY A 83 -3.71 11.54 -14.21
N ARG A 84 -4.47 12.63 -14.39
CA ARG A 84 -4.36 13.80 -13.50
C ARG A 84 -4.83 13.43 -12.09
N ARG A 85 -4.24 14.01 -11.05
CA ARG A 85 -4.78 13.85 -9.69
C ARG A 85 -6.25 14.28 -9.62
N LEU A 86 -7.06 13.44 -8.97
CA LEU A 86 -8.47 13.66 -8.67
C LEU A 86 -8.63 14.89 -7.78
N ARG A 87 -9.73 15.62 -7.96
CA ARG A 87 -10.05 16.90 -7.30
C ARG A 87 -11.43 16.86 -6.66
N GLY A 88 -11.75 17.87 -5.84
CA GLY A 88 -13.08 18.00 -5.23
C GLY A 88 -14.21 18.01 -6.27
N ARG A 89 -14.01 18.68 -7.42
CA ARG A 89 -14.99 18.74 -8.51
C ARG A 89 -15.33 17.39 -9.15
N ASP A 90 -14.46 16.39 -9.03
CA ASP A 90 -14.68 15.07 -9.64
C ASP A 90 -15.79 14.28 -8.91
N VAL A 91 -16.15 14.69 -7.68
CA VAL A 91 -17.26 14.11 -6.91
C VAL A 91 -18.59 14.18 -7.66
N GLY A 92 -18.79 15.17 -8.53
CA GLY A 92 -20.03 15.30 -9.31
C GLY A 92 -20.28 14.09 -10.21
N ALA A 93 -19.23 13.46 -10.74
CA ALA A 93 -19.36 12.24 -11.54
C ALA A 93 -19.80 11.05 -10.68
N PHE A 94 -19.21 10.90 -9.49
CA PHE A 94 -19.58 9.87 -8.52
C PHE A 94 -21.01 10.07 -7.97
N HIS A 95 -21.44 11.31 -7.70
CA HIS A 95 -22.82 11.57 -7.28
C HIS A 95 -23.82 11.20 -8.36
N ARG A 96 -23.56 11.50 -9.63
CA ARG A 96 -24.44 11.07 -10.74
C ARG A 96 -24.46 9.55 -10.89
N ALA A 97 -23.32 8.90 -10.71
CA ALA A 97 -23.21 7.45 -10.90
C ALA A 97 -23.75 6.63 -9.72
N PHE A 98 -23.57 7.07 -8.47
CA PHE A 98 -23.87 6.26 -7.27
C PHE A 98 -24.86 6.92 -6.31
N GLY A 99 -25.14 8.22 -6.46
CA GLY A 99 -25.88 9.00 -5.45
C GLY A 99 -27.31 8.51 -5.22
N ARG A 100 -28.04 8.15 -6.29
CA ARG A 100 -29.42 7.65 -6.17
C ARG A 100 -29.47 6.36 -5.34
N ASP A 101 -28.63 5.40 -5.67
CA ASP A 101 -28.64 4.08 -5.05
C ASP A 101 -28.11 4.11 -3.61
N ARG A 102 -27.26 5.10 -3.31
CA ARG A 102 -26.69 5.29 -1.98
C ARG A 102 -27.63 6.00 -1.01
N PHE A 103 -28.42 6.97 -1.47
CA PHE A 103 -29.19 7.85 -0.57
C PHE A 103 -30.68 7.56 -0.50
N ILE A 104 -31.19 6.69 -1.38
CA ILE A 104 -32.55 6.17 -1.29
C ILE A 104 -32.50 4.84 -0.54
N GLU A 105 -33.34 4.71 0.49
CA GLU A 105 -33.53 3.43 1.15
C GLU A 105 -34.12 2.44 0.14
N SER A 106 -33.33 1.43 -0.20
CA SER A 106 -33.74 0.34 -1.06
C SER A 106 -33.53 -0.94 -0.27
N GLY A 107 -34.36 -1.97 -0.48
CA GLY A 107 -34.17 -3.27 0.17
C GLY A 107 -32.85 -3.98 -0.19
N ARG A 108 -31.96 -3.35 -0.98
CA ARG A 108 -30.69 -3.89 -1.45
C ARG A 108 -29.52 -3.59 -0.50
N SER A 109 -29.52 -2.43 0.18
CA SER A 109 -28.46 -2.03 1.10
C SER A 109 -28.93 -0.92 2.06
N PRO A 110 -28.35 -0.83 3.28
CA PRO A 110 -28.64 0.26 4.21
C PRO A 110 -28.35 1.64 3.61
N ARG A 111 -29.17 2.64 3.95
CA ARG A 111 -28.98 4.02 3.51
C ARG A 111 -27.56 4.50 3.81
N GLY A 112 -26.91 5.09 2.81
CA GLY A 112 -25.56 5.63 2.90
C GLY A 112 -24.45 4.62 2.58
N THR A 113 -24.81 3.36 2.29
CA THR A 113 -23.89 2.28 1.89
C THR A 113 -24.10 1.86 0.43
N LEU A 114 -23.17 1.07 -0.10
CA LEU A 114 -23.23 0.49 -1.44
C LEU A 114 -22.87 -1.00 -1.34
N ASN A 115 -23.75 -1.87 -1.83
CA ASN A 115 -23.43 -3.28 -2.01
C ASN A 115 -22.70 -3.53 -3.34
N ARG A 116 -22.27 -4.78 -3.57
CA ARG A 116 -21.54 -5.18 -4.79
C ARG A 116 -22.26 -4.81 -6.08
N ASP A 117 -23.55 -5.15 -6.20
CA ASP A 117 -24.30 -4.87 -7.42
C ASP A 117 -24.42 -3.37 -7.69
N GLN A 118 -24.67 -2.57 -6.65
CA GLN A 118 -24.71 -1.11 -6.77
C GLN A 118 -23.34 -0.52 -7.16
N LEU A 119 -22.24 -1.13 -6.71
CA LEU A 119 -20.89 -0.75 -7.15
C LEU A 119 -20.69 -1.07 -8.63
N LEU A 120 -21.13 -2.24 -9.11
CA LEU A 120 -21.00 -2.63 -10.52
C LEU A 120 -21.91 -1.78 -11.43
N GLU A 121 -23.16 -1.58 -11.05
CA GLU A 121 -24.12 -0.74 -11.78
C GLU A 121 -23.66 0.72 -11.84
N GLY A 122 -23.20 1.27 -10.72
CA GLY A 122 -22.64 2.62 -10.68
C GLY A 122 -21.31 2.73 -11.43
N GLY A 123 -20.47 1.70 -11.37
CA GLY A 123 -19.25 1.58 -12.18
C GLY A 123 -19.56 1.60 -13.67
N ALA A 124 -20.58 0.87 -14.12
CA ALA A 124 -21.06 0.89 -15.49
C ALA A 124 -21.55 2.27 -15.93
N ARG A 125 -22.28 2.99 -15.06
CA ARG A 125 -22.72 4.37 -15.33
C ARG A 125 -21.57 5.37 -15.37
N LEU A 126 -20.54 5.17 -14.55
CA LEU A 126 -19.39 6.08 -14.46
C LEU A 126 -18.37 5.87 -15.58
N LEU A 127 -18.05 4.62 -15.90
CA LEU A 127 -16.91 4.23 -16.74
C LEU A 127 -17.35 3.65 -18.10
N GLY A 128 -18.59 3.18 -18.18
CA GLY A 128 -19.22 2.62 -19.37
C GLY A 128 -19.70 1.17 -19.15
N PRO A 129 -20.64 0.67 -19.98
CA PRO A 129 -21.23 -0.67 -19.82
C PRO A 129 -20.24 -1.84 -19.84
N TRP A 130 -19.04 -1.61 -20.38
CA TRP A 130 -17.96 -2.60 -20.43
C TRP A 130 -17.35 -2.90 -19.04
N PHE A 131 -17.46 -1.98 -18.07
CA PHE A 131 -16.71 -2.06 -16.82
C PHE A 131 -17.01 -3.31 -15.98
N PRO A 132 -18.27 -3.73 -15.74
CA PRO A 132 -18.55 -4.91 -14.91
C PRO A 132 -17.94 -6.19 -15.50
N GLY A 133 -18.06 -6.40 -16.81
CA GLY A 133 -17.47 -7.55 -17.49
C GLY A 133 -15.94 -7.51 -17.46
N ALA A 134 -15.36 -6.33 -17.64
CA ALA A 134 -13.92 -6.13 -17.55
C ALA A 134 -13.36 -6.34 -16.14
N TYR A 135 -14.11 -5.94 -15.11
CA TYR A 135 -13.69 -6.15 -13.73
C TYR A 135 -13.74 -7.63 -13.34
N ALA A 136 -14.62 -8.44 -13.96
CA ALA A 136 -14.65 -9.88 -13.75
C ALA A 136 -13.52 -10.63 -14.50
N ASP A 137 -12.83 -9.96 -15.43
CA ASP A 137 -11.80 -10.54 -16.30
C ASP A 137 -10.39 -10.18 -15.80
N ASP A 138 -9.67 -11.16 -15.27
CA ASP A 138 -8.33 -11.00 -14.71
C ASP A 138 -7.32 -10.49 -15.75
N ASP A 139 -7.48 -10.87 -17.03
CA ASP A 139 -6.59 -10.44 -18.12
C ASP A 139 -6.77 -8.96 -18.47
N ARG A 140 -7.84 -8.34 -17.98
CA ARG A 140 -8.19 -6.93 -18.16
C ARG A 140 -8.03 -6.10 -16.88
N ARG A 141 -7.46 -6.68 -15.82
CA ARG A 141 -7.10 -5.95 -14.59
C ARG A 141 -5.60 -5.89 -14.39
N GLY A 142 -5.13 -4.81 -13.78
CA GLY A 142 -3.73 -4.67 -13.39
C GLY A 142 -3.45 -3.30 -12.80
N TRP A 143 -2.47 -3.18 -11.91
CA TRP A 143 -2.12 -1.94 -11.20
C TRP A 143 -3.31 -1.32 -10.43
N GLY A 144 -4.32 -2.15 -10.14
CA GLY A 144 -5.59 -1.73 -9.57
C GLY A 144 -6.51 -1.01 -10.55
N VAL A 145 -6.21 -0.98 -11.85
CA VAL A 145 -7.00 -0.38 -12.93
C VAL A 145 -7.72 -1.50 -13.71
N VAL A 146 -8.91 -1.20 -14.22
CA VAL A 146 -9.69 -2.06 -15.10
C VAL A 146 -9.69 -1.48 -16.50
N PHE A 147 -9.39 -2.31 -17.50
CA PHE A 147 -9.18 -1.86 -18.88
C PHE A 147 -10.33 -2.31 -19.80
N ALA A 148 -10.66 -1.50 -20.81
CA ALA A 148 -11.69 -1.80 -21.80
C ALA A 148 -11.28 -2.92 -22.77
N SER A 149 -10.00 -3.29 -22.82
CA SER A 149 -9.50 -4.49 -23.49
C SER A 149 -8.13 -4.91 -22.97
N VAL A 150 -7.65 -6.09 -23.37
CA VAL A 150 -6.29 -6.58 -23.05
C VAL A 150 -5.22 -5.70 -23.71
N GLU A 151 -5.50 -5.15 -24.90
CA GLU A 151 -4.61 -4.24 -25.61
C GLU A 151 -4.45 -2.91 -24.86
N GLU A 152 -5.53 -2.36 -24.31
CA GLU A 152 -5.45 -1.14 -23.47
C GLU A 152 -4.63 -1.42 -22.20
N ARG A 153 -4.79 -2.59 -21.58
CA ARG A 153 -3.96 -3.02 -20.44
C ARG A 153 -2.48 -3.12 -20.83
N ALA A 154 -2.15 -3.73 -21.98
CA ALA A 154 -0.78 -3.86 -22.45
C ALA A 154 -0.12 -2.51 -22.79
N ALA A 155 -0.93 -1.53 -23.23
CA ALA A 155 -0.47 -0.17 -23.51
C ALA A 155 -0.28 0.68 -22.24
N TYR A 156 -0.77 0.22 -21.09
CA TYR A 156 -0.69 0.96 -19.83
C TYR A 156 0.76 1.23 -19.40
N ARG A 157 0.98 2.38 -18.77
CA ARG A 157 2.27 2.84 -18.24
C ARG A 157 2.10 3.23 -16.76
N PRO A 158 2.42 2.34 -15.81
CA PRO A 158 2.29 2.63 -14.38
C PRO A 158 3.16 3.81 -13.92
N GLU A 159 4.23 4.12 -14.66
CA GLU A 159 5.11 5.26 -14.40
C GLU A 159 4.37 6.61 -14.41
N GLN A 160 3.22 6.71 -15.10
CA GLN A 160 2.36 7.89 -15.01
C GLN A 160 1.92 8.18 -13.56
N ARG A 161 1.64 7.14 -12.77
CA ARG A 161 1.33 7.29 -11.34
C ARG A 161 2.58 7.68 -10.55
N LEU A 162 3.75 7.14 -10.93
CA LEU A 162 5.04 7.47 -10.33
C LEU A 162 5.41 8.94 -10.50
N GLU A 163 5.11 9.56 -11.64
CA GLU A 163 5.32 11.01 -11.86
C GLU A 163 4.52 11.88 -10.90
N LEU A 164 3.37 11.38 -10.43
CA LEU A 164 2.58 12.03 -9.40
C LEU A 164 3.11 11.72 -8.01
N ALA A 165 3.82 10.62 -7.81
CA ALA A 165 4.46 10.30 -6.54
C ALA A 165 5.61 11.28 -6.30
N ARG A 166 5.66 11.87 -5.10
CA ARG A 166 6.84 12.62 -4.67
C ARG A 166 7.84 11.63 -4.08
N LEU A 167 8.39 10.76 -4.93
CA LEU A 167 9.31 9.72 -4.51
C LEU A 167 10.64 10.34 -4.07
N GLY A 168 10.93 10.29 -2.77
CA GLY A 168 12.24 10.68 -2.24
C GLY A 168 13.30 9.60 -2.48
N PRO A 169 14.57 9.84 -2.08
CA PRO A 169 15.61 8.82 -2.13
C PRO A 169 15.26 7.60 -1.27
N LEU A 170 15.91 6.46 -1.52
CA LEU A 170 15.86 5.31 -0.62
C LEU A 170 16.48 5.66 0.72
N THR A 171 15.88 5.16 1.78
CA THR A 171 16.32 5.35 3.17
C THR A 171 16.41 3.99 3.85
N PRO A 172 17.40 3.14 3.51
CA PRO A 172 17.63 1.92 4.26
C PRO A 172 18.01 2.26 5.72
N GLY A 173 17.90 1.29 6.63
CA GLY A 173 18.37 1.47 8.00
C GLY A 173 19.88 1.78 8.01
N ILE A 174 20.28 2.87 8.64
CA ILE A 174 21.69 3.31 8.68
C ILE A 174 22.30 3.22 10.08
N ARG A 175 21.49 2.99 11.11
CA ARG A 175 21.99 2.84 12.48
C ARG A 175 22.65 1.47 12.66
N PRO A 176 23.57 1.31 13.62
CA PRO A 176 24.07 0.00 14.01
C PRO A 176 22.92 -0.95 14.36
N GLY A 177 23.07 -2.24 14.07
CA GLY A 177 22.02 -3.24 14.31
C GLY A 177 21.50 -3.25 15.75
N SER A 178 22.36 -2.99 16.74
CA SER A 178 22.00 -2.89 18.16
C SER A 178 21.13 -1.67 18.52
N GLU A 179 21.02 -0.68 17.64
CA GLU A 179 20.14 0.49 17.80
C GLU A 179 18.87 0.37 16.95
N GLN A 180 18.82 -0.57 16.00
CA GLN A 180 17.66 -0.77 15.15
C GLN A 180 16.60 -1.59 15.89
N THR A 181 15.34 -1.37 15.54
CA THR A 181 14.28 -2.31 15.90
C THR A 181 14.30 -3.46 14.91
N TRP A 182 14.32 -4.69 15.42
CA TRP A 182 14.17 -5.93 14.68
C TRP A 182 12.82 -6.54 15.03
N HIS A 183 12.06 -6.98 14.04
CA HIS A 183 10.74 -7.55 14.29
C HIS A 183 10.37 -8.60 13.25
N THR A 184 9.75 -9.68 13.69
CA THR A 184 9.15 -10.70 12.82
C THR A 184 7.65 -10.81 13.06
N TYR A 185 6.95 -11.25 12.02
CA TYR A 185 5.51 -11.52 12.10
C TYR A 185 5.26 -13.03 12.07
N PRO A 186 4.15 -13.53 12.63
CA PRO A 186 3.78 -14.94 12.49
C PRO A 186 3.79 -15.35 11.01
N PRO A 187 4.28 -16.56 10.69
CA PRO A 187 4.30 -17.03 9.31
C PRO A 187 2.86 -17.31 8.87
N VAL A 188 2.55 -16.99 7.62
CA VAL A 188 1.26 -17.28 7.01
C VAL A 188 1.41 -18.51 6.12
N ALA A 189 0.56 -19.51 6.36
CA ALA A 189 0.49 -20.70 5.52
C ALA A 189 0.07 -20.29 4.10
N MET A 190 0.78 -20.82 3.12
CA MET A 190 0.57 -20.51 1.72
C MET A 190 0.21 -21.76 0.92
N PRO A 191 -0.47 -21.58 -0.23
CA PRO A 191 -0.52 -22.57 -1.28
C PRO A 191 0.90 -22.99 -1.73
N PRO A 192 1.01 -24.04 -2.58
CA PRO A 192 2.29 -24.49 -3.12
C PRO A 192 3.18 -23.35 -3.63
N ALA A 193 4.50 -23.47 -3.38
CA ALA A 193 5.45 -22.40 -3.61
C ALA A 193 5.47 -21.85 -5.04
N ASP A 194 5.26 -22.68 -6.05
CA ASP A 194 5.19 -22.29 -7.46
C ASP A 194 4.06 -21.27 -7.72
N LYS A 195 2.89 -21.47 -7.10
CA LYS A 195 1.77 -20.52 -7.17
C LYS A 195 2.12 -19.20 -6.51
N VAL A 196 2.76 -19.24 -5.33
CA VAL A 196 3.17 -18.04 -4.60
C VAL A 196 4.19 -17.24 -5.42
N ILE A 197 5.20 -17.92 -5.98
CA ILE A 197 6.20 -17.31 -6.85
C ILE A 197 5.54 -16.70 -8.09
N GLY A 198 4.62 -17.42 -8.75
CA GLY A 198 3.88 -16.93 -9.91
C GLY A 198 3.00 -15.70 -9.60
N ALA A 199 2.52 -15.56 -8.37
CA ALA A 199 1.78 -14.38 -7.93
C ALA A 199 2.70 -13.20 -7.58
N LEU A 200 3.79 -13.45 -6.86
CA LEU A 200 4.73 -12.40 -6.44
C LEU A 200 5.49 -11.80 -7.63
N THR A 201 5.81 -12.61 -8.65
CA THR A 201 6.53 -12.17 -9.86
C THR A 201 5.67 -11.39 -10.86
N ARG A 202 4.35 -11.28 -10.61
CA ARG A 202 3.40 -10.45 -11.38
C ARG A 202 2.94 -9.25 -10.54
N PRO A 203 3.83 -8.25 -10.30
CA PRO A 203 3.53 -7.13 -9.41
C PRO A 203 2.24 -6.40 -9.78
N GLU A 204 1.87 -6.36 -11.07
CA GLU A 204 0.65 -5.76 -11.59
C GLU A 204 -0.64 -6.33 -10.96
N THR A 205 -0.62 -7.56 -10.43
CA THR A 205 -1.79 -8.17 -9.77
C THR A 205 -1.85 -7.90 -8.27
N TRP A 206 -0.80 -7.32 -7.65
CA TRP A 206 -0.75 -7.14 -6.20
C TRP A 206 -1.91 -6.33 -5.59
N PRO A 207 -2.50 -5.34 -6.28
CA PRO A 207 -3.71 -4.68 -5.81
C PRO A 207 -4.91 -5.62 -5.60
N ASP A 208 -4.96 -6.78 -6.27
CA ASP A 208 -6.03 -7.77 -6.11
C ASP A 208 -5.89 -8.57 -4.79
N TYR A 209 -4.73 -8.50 -4.13
CA TYR A 209 -4.48 -9.08 -2.81
C TYR A 209 -4.62 -8.05 -1.67
N ALA A 210 -5.06 -6.81 -1.97
CA ALA A 210 -5.22 -5.76 -0.97
C ALA A 210 -6.13 -6.21 0.19
N SER A 211 -5.77 -5.87 1.42
CA SER A 211 -6.58 -6.17 2.61
C SER A 211 -7.50 -5.00 2.99
N GLU A 212 -8.30 -5.19 4.03
CA GLU A 212 -9.13 -4.13 4.63
C GLU A 212 -8.32 -2.88 5.00
N ILE A 213 -7.06 -3.07 5.39
CA ILE A 213 -6.24 -2.02 6.00
C ILE A 213 -5.00 -1.69 5.18
N GLY A 214 -4.70 -2.40 4.10
CA GLY A 214 -3.51 -2.10 3.32
C GLY A 214 -3.55 -2.55 1.87
N ARG A 215 -2.87 -1.80 1.01
CA ARG A 215 -2.73 -2.06 -0.42
C ARG A 215 -1.34 -1.73 -0.91
N PHE A 216 -0.79 -2.59 -1.76
CA PHE A 216 0.43 -2.33 -2.53
C PHE A 216 0.05 -2.05 -3.97
N THR A 217 0.37 -0.85 -4.46
CA THR A 217 0.25 -0.53 -5.89
C THR A 217 1.63 -0.44 -6.53
N PRO A 218 2.00 -1.32 -7.47
CA PRO A 218 3.22 -1.17 -8.25
C PRO A 218 3.21 0.10 -9.11
N LEU A 219 4.37 0.73 -9.25
CA LEU A 219 4.55 2.01 -9.95
C LEU A 219 5.49 1.93 -11.16
N ARG A 220 6.02 0.74 -11.47
CA ARG A 220 6.88 0.49 -12.63
C ARG A 220 6.37 -0.70 -13.44
N SER A 221 6.69 -0.69 -14.72
CA SER A 221 6.39 -1.74 -15.69
C SER A 221 7.38 -2.92 -15.64
N SER A 222 8.48 -2.76 -14.90
CA SER A 222 9.49 -3.81 -14.71
C SER A 222 9.00 -4.95 -13.82
N GLY A 223 9.76 -6.05 -13.82
CA GLY A 223 9.60 -7.15 -12.87
C GLY A 223 9.92 -6.74 -11.42
N LEU A 224 10.02 -7.74 -10.55
CA LEU A 224 10.03 -7.55 -9.10
C LEU A 224 11.25 -6.77 -8.58
N LEU A 225 12.47 -7.07 -9.04
CA LEU A 225 13.66 -6.31 -8.65
C LEU A 225 13.61 -4.88 -9.19
N GLY A 226 13.79 -3.90 -8.31
CA GLY A 226 13.67 -2.47 -8.63
C GLY A 226 12.22 -1.97 -8.71
N GLN A 227 11.22 -2.83 -8.51
CA GLN A 227 9.82 -2.42 -8.47
C GLN A 227 9.57 -1.49 -7.27
N THR A 228 8.94 -0.35 -7.54
CA THR A 228 8.52 0.59 -6.50
C THR A 228 7.03 0.42 -6.25
N PHE A 229 6.63 0.32 -4.98
CA PHE A 229 5.23 0.25 -4.57
C PHE A 229 4.82 1.51 -3.81
N GLU A 230 3.65 2.05 -4.12
CA GLU A 230 2.91 2.88 -3.17
C GLU A 230 2.15 1.95 -2.22
N ILE A 231 2.44 2.07 -0.93
CA ILE A 231 1.73 1.38 0.13
C ILE A 231 0.70 2.34 0.70
N GLU A 232 -0.58 1.99 0.59
CA GLU A 232 -1.67 2.72 1.24
C GLU A 232 -2.10 1.93 2.46
N VAL A 233 -2.14 2.57 3.64
CA VAL A 233 -2.57 1.94 4.90
C VAL A 233 -3.76 2.71 5.46
N ALA A 234 -4.83 2.01 5.82
CA ALA A 234 -5.99 2.57 6.48
C ALA A 234 -5.88 2.36 8.00
N ALA A 235 -5.78 3.46 8.74
CA ALA A 235 -5.83 3.45 10.19
C ALA A 235 -7.20 3.89 10.72
N GLY A 236 -7.57 3.51 11.95
CA GLY A 236 -8.83 3.94 12.57
C GLY A 236 -10.09 3.32 11.94
N THR A 237 -9.96 2.20 11.23
CA THR A 237 -11.06 1.48 10.57
C THR A 237 -12.11 1.00 11.57
N ALA A 238 -11.70 0.55 12.77
CA ALA A 238 -12.59 0.13 13.85
C ALA A 238 -13.55 1.23 14.35
N ALA A 239 -13.19 2.51 14.18
CA ALA A 239 -14.03 3.65 14.55
C ALA A 239 -14.96 4.11 13.40
N GLY A 240 -15.00 3.39 12.27
CA GLY A 240 -15.76 3.76 11.07
C GLY A 240 -15.26 5.03 10.40
N ARG A 241 -14.03 5.47 10.70
CA ARG A 241 -13.41 6.71 10.24
C ARG A 241 -11.99 6.45 9.74
N PRO A 242 -11.83 5.71 8.63
CA PRO A 242 -10.52 5.38 8.10
C PRO A 242 -9.75 6.64 7.73
N ILE A 243 -8.50 6.68 8.17
CA ILE A 243 -7.50 7.66 7.74
C ILE A 243 -6.51 6.91 6.86
N PHE A 244 -6.45 7.31 5.59
CA PHE A 244 -5.52 6.73 4.63
C PHE A 244 -4.18 7.45 4.69
N THR A 245 -3.15 6.71 5.07
CA THR A 245 -1.76 7.11 4.93
C THR A 245 -1.13 6.38 3.75
N ARG A 246 -0.01 6.92 3.28
CA ARG A 246 0.80 6.30 2.24
C ARG A 246 2.27 6.31 2.59
N GLY A 247 2.99 5.32 2.08
CA GLY A 247 4.44 5.24 2.04
C GLY A 247 4.89 4.68 0.68
N TYR A 248 6.19 4.77 0.41
CA TYR A 248 6.77 4.10 -0.75
C TYR A 248 7.89 3.18 -0.33
N VAL A 249 7.96 2.01 -0.98
CA VAL A 249 9.06 1.06 -0.85
C VAL A 249 9.54 0.65 -2.23
N THR A 250 10.80 0.25 -2.37
CA THR A 250 11.31 -0.39 -3.57
C THR A 250 11.96 -1.72 -3.22
N ILE A 251 11.78 -2.71 -4.08
CA ILE A 251 12.50 -3.98 -3.95
C ILE A 251 13.95 -3.77 -4.37
N THR A 252 14.87 -3.78 -3.41
CA THR A 252 16.30 -3.46 -3.63
C THR A 252 17.18 -4.69 -3.72
N ARG A 253 16.73 -5.83 -3.18
CA ARG A 253 17.41 -7.13 -3.23
C ARG A 253 16.36 -8.21 -3.47
N LEU A 254 16.68 -9.17 -4.32
CA LEU A 254 15.85 -10.33 -4.63
C LEU A 254 16.79 -11.52 -4.79
N VAL A 255 16.56 -12.57 -4.00
CA VAL A 255 17.26 -13.85 -4.07
C VAL A 255 16.24 -14.95 -4.36
N THR A 256 16.55 -15.82 -5.31
CA THR A 256 15.61 -16.77 -5.92
C THR A 256 16.20 -18.19 -5.92
N PRO A 257 15.41 -19.24 -6.20
CA PRO A 257 15.90 -20.62 -6.23
C PRO A 257 17.05 -20.87 -7.21
N ASP A 258 17.20 -20.01 -8.23
CA ASP A 258 18.28 -20.09 -9.22
C ASP A 258 19.66 -19.76 -8.62
N ASP A 259 19.71 -19.16 -7.43
CA ASP A 259 20.92 -18.86 -6.66
C ASP A 259 20.79 -19.39 -5.22
N PRO A 260 20.90 -20.72 -5.02
CA PRO A 260 20.67 -21.34 -3.72
C PRO A 260 21.72 -20.92 -2.67
N ASP A 261 22.97 -20.66 -3.09
CA ASP A 261 24.02 -20.22 -2.18
C ASP A 261 23.81 -18.77 -1.75
N GLY A 262 23.40 -17.89 -2.68
CA GLY A 262 23.02 -16.51 -2.36
C GLY A 262 21.78 -16.43 -1.49
N LEU A 263 20.81 -17.34 -1.67
CA LEU A 263 19.62 -17.44 -0.83
C LEU A 263 19.96 -17.87 0.59
N ARG A 264 20.82 -18.89 0.77
CA ARG A 264 21.30 -19.28 2.10
C ARG A 264 22.07 -18.16 2.78
N ALA A 265 23.03 -17.55 2.08
CA ALA A 265 23.80 -16.43 2.61
C ALA A 265 22.92 -15.24 3.03
N TYR A 266 21.87 -14.95 2.26
CA TYR A 266 20.88 -13.93 2.62
C TYR A 266 20.14 -14.28 3.93
N VAL A 267 19.67 -15.52 4.06
CA VAL A 267 18.91 -15.93 5.25
C VAL A 267 19.83 -16.01 6.46
N ASP A 268 21.05 -16.52 6.32
CA ASP A 268 22.05 -16.56 7.40
C ASP A 268 22.37 -15.15 7.92
N GLU A 269 22.49 -14.15 7.04
CA GLU A 269 22.67 -12.74 7.41
C GLU A 269 21.48 -12.21 8.25
N LEU A 270 20.24 -12.53 7.83
CA LEU A 270 19.04 -12.14 8.55
C LEU A 270 18.93 -12.84 9.91
N GLU A 271 19.21 -14.13 9.96
CA GLU A 271 19.17 -14.94 11.18
C GLU A 271 20.24 -14.52 12.19
N ASP A 272 21.48 -14.21 11.74
CA ASP A 272 22.53 -13.64 12.63
C ASP A 272 22.07 -12.31 13.23
N GLY A 273 21.47 -11.44 12.40
CA GLY A 273 20.92 -10.17 12.86
C GLY A 273 19.83 -10.33 13.90
N LEU A 274 18.85 -11.21 13.66
CA LEU A 274 17.79 -11.53 14.61
C LEU A 274 18.32 -12.16 15.90
N ALA A 275 19.28 -13.09 15.80
CA ALA A 275 19.86 -13.73 16.98
C ALA A 275 20.62 -12.73 17.88
N ARG A 276 21.26 -11.72 17.27
CA ARG A 276 22.09 -10.74 17.98
C ARG A 276 21.30 -9.54 18.51
N PHE A 277 20.27 -9.10 17.79
CA PHE A 277 19.60 -7.82 18.02
C PHE A 277 18.08 -7.93 18.07
N GLY A 278 17.52 -9.13 17.89
CA GLY A 278 16.09 -9.37 17.80
C GLY A 278 15.34 -9.39 19.13
N ASP A 279 15.97 -9.26 20.29
CA ASP A 279 15.28 -9.26 21.59
C ASP A 279 14.19 -10.36 21.73
N GLU A 280 14.56 -11.62 21.52
CA GLU A 280 13.67 -12.81 21.55
C GLU A 280 12.71 -12.97 20.34
N GLU A 281 12.85 -12.15 19.30
CA GLU A 281 12.12 -12.34 18.06
C GLU A 281 12.37 -13.73 17.46
N PRO A 282 11.30 -14.44 17.02
CA PRO A 282 11.45 -15.73 16.35
C PRO A 282 12.35 -15.66 15.10
N ARG A 283 13.04 -16.77 14.82
CA ARG A 283 13.77 -17.00 13.56
C ARG A 283 12.91 -16.69 12.34
N ALA A 284 13.43 -15.98 11.35
CA ALA A 284 12.71 -15.72 10.10
C ALA A 284 12.34 -17.02 9.37
N VAL A 285 13.26 -18.00 9.37
CA VAL A 285 13.00 -19.38 8.94
C VAL A 285 13.13 -20.31 10.15
N PRO A 286 12.06 -21.03 10.54
CA PRO A 286 12.12 -22.01 11.63
C PRO A 286 13.22 -23.05 11.42
N GLU A 287 13.68 -23.67 12.51
CA GLU A 287 14.67 -24.73 12.43
C GLU A 287 14.18 -25.89 11.55
N GLY A 288 15.02 -26.36 10.63
CA GLY A 288 14.64 -27.37 9.62
C GLY A 288 13.75 -26.85 8.49
N GLY A 289 13.46 -25.54 8.45
CA GLY A 289 12.85 -24.90 7.29
C GLY A 289 13.87 -24.64 6.18
N GLU A 290 13.43 -24.73 4.93
CA GLU A 290 14.26 -24.44 3.75
C GLU A 290 13.76 -23.17 3.05
N PRO A 291 14.61 -22.15 2.87
CA PRO A 291 14.22 -20.95 2.15
C PRO A 291 14.05 -21.22 0.65
N ILE A 292 13.07 -20.57 0.04
CA ILE A 292 12.72 -20.72 -1.39
C ILE A 292 12.96 -19.41 -2.15
N VAL A 293 12.44 -18.28 -1.64
CA VAL A 293 12.64 -16.93 -2.22
C VAL A 293 12.73 -15.93 -1.07
N ALA A 294 13.57 -14.91 -1.21
CA ALA A 294 13.54 -13.77 -0.31
C ALA A 294 13.82 -12.44 -1.02
N PHE A 295 13.25 -11.35 -0.50
CA PHE A 295 13.51 -10.00 -1.03
C PHE A 295 13.34 -8.88 -0.01
N ASP A 296 14.05 -7.77 -0.25
CA ASP A 296 14.04 -6.57 0.59
C ASP A 296 13.15 -5.50 -0.02
N LEU A 297 12.13 -5.07 0.71
CA LEU A 297 11.39 -3.83 0.50
C LEU A 297 12.07 -2.72 1.32
N THR A 298 12.86 -1.87 0.66
CA THR A 298 13.52 -0.72 1.30
C THR A 298 12.63 0.51 1.25
N THR A 299 12.51 1.23 2.36
CA THR A 299 11.68 2.44 2.43
C THR A 299 12.28 3.60 1.66
N HIS A 300 11.41 4.49 1.18
CA HIS A 300 11.81 5.82 0.69
C HIS A 300 11.65 6.88 1.77
N GLU A 301 12.30 8.03 1.54
CA GLU A 301 12.08 9.22 2.36
C GLU A 301 10.59 9.51 2.54
N HIS A 302 10.21 9.85 3.77
CA HIS A 302 8.82 10.08 4.20
C HIS A 302 7.95 8.83 4.28
N HIS A 303 8.52 7.62 4.26
CA HIS A 303 7.80 6.43 4.69
C HIS A 303 7.41 6.55 6.16
N PHE A 304 6.23 6.05 6.53
CA PHE A 304 5.68 6.17 7.89
C PHE A 304 6.46 5.38 8.96
N MET A 305 7.29 4.42 8.53
CA MET A 305 8.25 3.69 9.37
C MET A 305 9.66 4.30 9.38
N GLY A 306 9.86 5.45 8.76
CA GLY A 306 11.20 6.03 8.64
C GLY A 306 12.15 5.16 7.80
N SER A 307 13.44 5.20 8.16
CA SER A 307 14.49 4.46 7.46
C SER A 307 14.46 2.98 7.84
N GLY A 308 14.35 2.09 6.86
CA GLY A 308 14.30 0.66 7.15
C GLY A 308 14.07 -0.24 5.94
N ASN A 309 14.06 -1.53 6.23
CA ASN A 309 13.86 -2.62 5.29
C ASN A 309 12.77 -3.53 5.85
N ASN A 310 11.85 -3.97 5.00
CA ASN A 310 10.98 -5.11 5.30
C ASN A 310 11.35 -6.26 4.37
N ARG A 311 11.61 -7.43 4.94
CA ARG A 311 12.05 -8.62 4.20
C ARG A 311 10.89 -9.59 4.14
N LEU A 312 10.62 -10.14 2.97
CA LEU A 312 9.68 -11.24 2.82
C LEU A 312 10.46 -12.49 2.47
N VAL A 313 10.24 -13.55 3.25
CA VAL A 313 10.89 -14.86 3.08
C VAL A 313 9.81 -15.90 2.85
N LEU A 314 9.84 -16.54 1.68
CA LEU A 314 9.07 -17.74 1.35
C LEU A 314 9.93 -18.95 1.68
N PHE A 315 9.40 -19.91 2.44
CA PHE A 315 10.12 -21.10 2.86
C PHE A 315 9.20 -22.31 2.96
N SER A 316 9.76 -23.51 2.87
CA SER A 316 9.08 -24.77 3.19
C SER A 316 9.41 -25.21 4.60
N HIS A 317 8.42 -25.70 5.34
CA HIS A 317 8.60 -26.24 6.69
C HIS A 317 7.46 -27.20 7.04
N GLU A 318 7.80 -28.34 7.65
CA GLU A 318 6.84 -29.40 8.04
C GLU A 318 5.92 -29.86 6.89
N GLY A 319 6.45 -29.94 5.67
CA GLY A 319 5.69 -30.31 4.47
C GLY A 319 4.75 -29.23 3.92
N GLY A 320 4.69 -28.05 4.56
CA GLY A 320 3.93 -26.88 4.12
C GLY A 320 4.80 -25.80 3.49
N THR A 321 4.15 -24.84 2.82
CA THR A 321 4.77 -23.61 2.30
C THR A 321 4.31 -22.43 3.16
N TRP A 322 5.22 -21.53 3.48
CA TRP A 322 4.99 -20.43 4.42
C TRP A 322 5.64 -19.15 3.92
N VAL A 323 5.02 -18.01 4.20
CA VAL A 323 5.66 -16.69 4.04
C VAL A 323 5.74 -15.99 5.38
N ARG A 324 6.89 -15.41 5.67
CA ARG A 324 7.09 -14.54 6.83
C ARG A 324 7.66 -13.19 6.40
N ALA A 325 7.18 -12.15 7.06
CA ALA A 325 7.77 -10.83 7.02
C ALA A 325 8.73 -10.63 8.20
N ALA A 326 9.88 -10.00 7.95
CA ALA A 326 10.87 -9.60 8.95
C ALA A 326 11.36 -8.17 8.66
N GLY A 327 11.04 -7.24 9.56
CA GLY A 327 11.36 -5.83 9.43
C GLY A 327 12.56 -5.41 10.27
N THR A 328 13.34 -4.48 9.74
CA THR A 328 14.36 -3.72 10.49
C THR A 328 14.20 -2.23 10.21
N TRP A 329 14.16 -1.40 11.25
CA TRP A 329 14.10 0.06 11.06
C TRP A 329 14.88 0.81 12.13
N ASP A 330 15.40 1.98 11.75
CA ASP A 330 16.05 2.89 12.68
C ASP A 330 15.01 3.45 13.68
N PRO A 331 15.43 3.88 14.89
CA PRO A 331 14.54 4.52 15.84
C PRO A 331 13.73 5.66 15.21
N LEU A 332 12.40 5.58 15.35
CA LEU A 332 11.52 6.58 14.82
C LEU A 332 11.76 7.91 15.55
N PRO A 333 11.86 9.05 14.84
CA PRO A 333 11.77 10.35 15.47
C PRO A 333 10.46 10.44 16.29
N TRP A 334 10.53 11.01 17.51
CA TRP A 334 9.42 11.03 18.49
C TRP A 334 8.02 11.37 17.94
N HIS A 335 7.94 12.24 16.92
CA HIS A 335 6.68 12.65 16.30
C HIS A 335 6.10 11.60 15.34
N LEU A 336 6.96 10.82 14.66
CA LEU A 336 6.55 9.66 13.87
C LEU A 336 6.24 8.49 14.78
N GLU A 337 7.01 8.32 15.85
CA GLU A 337 6.79 7.30 16.87
C GLU A 337 5.39 7.40 17.47
N GLU A 338 4.95 8.61 17.86
CA GLU A 338 3.62 8.79 18.43
C GLU A 338 2.50 8.50 17.43
N ALA A 339 2.67 8.88 16.16
CA ALA A 339 1.70 8.60 15.11
C ALA A 339 1.66 7.09 14.78
N TYR A 340 2.82 6.46 14.70
CA TYR A 340 2.96 5.03 14.50
C TYR A 340 2.30 4.26 15.65
N ARG A 341 2.56 4.62 16.90
CA ARG A 341 1.96 4.01 18.09
C ARG A 341 0.44 4.12 18.12
N ARG A 342 -0.12 5.26 17.70
CA ARG A 342 -1.58 5.50 17.74
C ARG A 342 -2.35 4.85 16.61
N ALA A 343 -1.75 4.72 15.43
CA ALA A 343 -2.50 4.45 14.20
C ALA A 343 -1.79 3.52 13.22
N GLY A 344 -0.46 3.45 13.25
CA GLY A 344 0.34 2.70 12.28
C GLY A 344 0.72 1.30 12.71
N ARG A 345 0.97 1.06 14.01
CA ARG A 345 1.50 -0.20 14.54
C ARG A 345 0.55 -1.36 14.29
N ASP A 346 -0.69 -1.24 14.75
CA ASP A 346 -1.67 -2.33 14.63
C ASP A 346 -2.01 -2.59 13.16
N ALA A 347 -2.12 -1.53 12.36
CA ALA A 347 -2.39 -1.66 10.93
C ALA A 347 -1.22 -2.35 10.21
N GLN A 348 0.02 -2.00 10.53
CA GLN A 348 1.21 -2.60 9.92
C GLN A 348 1.42 -4.05 10.38
N HIS A 349 1.14 -4.34 11.65
CA HIS A 349 1.15 -5.70 12.19
C HIS A 349 0.10 -6.59 11.50
N ALA A 350 -1.15 -6.15 11.49
CA ALA A 350 -2.24 -6.88 10.85
C ALA A 350 -1.99 -7.07 9.35
N PHE A 351 -1.43 -6.05 8.69
CA PHE A 351 -1.11 -6.10 7.27
C PHE A 351 -0.15 -7.26 6.91
N TRP A 352 0.88 -7.51 7.74
CA TRP A 352 1.90 -8.54 7.51
C TRP A 352 1.58 -9.91 8.11
N GLY A 353 0.33 -10.16 8.53
CA GLY A 353 -0.09 -11.49 9.02
C GLY A 353 -0.22 -11.61 10.53
N ARG A 354 0.05 -10.55 11.29
CA ARG A 354 -0.14 -10.54 12.74
C ARG A 354 -1.52 -10.00 13.10
N GLY A 355 -2.48 -10.88 13.33
CA GLY A 355 -3.79 -10.54 13.89
C GLY A 355 -4.80 -11.67 13.69
N ASP A 356 -5.88 -11.64 14.45
CA ASP A 356 -6.90 -12.71 14.44
C ASP A 356 -7.85 -12.63 13.23
N LEU A 357 -7.65 -11.65 12.33
CA LEU A 357 -8.55 -11.34 11.23
C LEU A 357 -7.84 -11.41 9.88
N GLU A 358 -8.06 -12.50 9.15
CA GLU A 358 -7.48 -12.73 7.80
C GLU A 358 -7.74 -11.58 6.83
N ARG A 359 -8.91 -10.94 6.92
CA ARG A 359 -9.31 -9.80 6.07
C ARG A 359 -8.41 -8.58 6.20
N GLN A 360 -7.63 -8.47 7.27
CA GLN A 360 -6.71 -7.37 7.51
C GLN A 360 -5.28 -7.65 7.02
N SER A 361 -4.95 -8.91 6.72
CA SER A 361 -3.61 -9.31 6.30
C SER A 361 -3.49 -9.50 4.80
N MET A 362 -2.57 -8.78 4.15
CA MET A 362 -2.30 -8.97 2.72
C MET A 362 -1.76 -10.38 2.43
N LEU A 363 -0.98 -10.97 3.33
CA LEU A 363 -0.48 -12.34 3.16
C LEU A 363 -1.62 -13.37 3.18
N HIS A 364 -2.58 -13.24 4.08
CA HIS A 364 -3.77 -14.13 4.07
C HIS A 364 -4.66 -13.86 2.85
N GLN A 365 -4.76 -12.61 2.41
CA GLN A 365 -5.48 -12.26 1.19
C GLN A 365 -4.80 -12.80 -0.07
N LEU A 366 -3.47 -12.86 -0.10
CA LEU A 366 -2.71 -13.52 -1.15
C LEU A 366 -2.98 -15.04 -1.12
N ALA A 367 -2.82 -15.67 0.06
CA ALA A 367 -3.03 -17.10 0.24
C ALA A 367 -4.42 -17.59 -0.17
N SER A 368 -5.46 -16.80 0.10
CA SER A 368 -6.85 -17.17 -0.25
C SER A 368 -7.19 -16.95 -1.73
N ARG A 369 -6.36 -16.25 -2.49
CA ARG A 369 -6.64 -15.86 -3.88
C ARG A 369 -5.90 -16.67 -4.95
N ILE A 370 -4.87 -17.41 -4.57
CA ILE A 370 -4.00 -18.20 -5.46
C ILE A 370 -4.14 -19.70 -5.15
#